data_AF-A0A7C5UK84-F1
#
_entry.id   AF-A0A7C5UK84-F1
#
_cell.length_a   1.000
_cell.length_b   1.000
_cell.length_c   1.000
_cell.angle_alpha   90.00
_cell.angle_beta   90.00
_cell.angle_gamma   90.00
#
_symmetry.space_group_name_H-M   'P 1'
#
loop_
_entity.id
_entity.type
_entity.pdbx_description
1 polymer ?
#
loop_
_entity_poly.entity_id
_entity_poly.type
_entity_poly.pdbx_seq_one_letter_code
_entity_poly.pdbx_strand_id
1 'polypeptide(L)'
;SGVMKRWGFGGYPDSHGAHFHRKPASHGPQGPQRVIPGARLPGHYGNETVTVRGLTIVDVIPEQNLLVIKGSVPGPNGGLVRIEKL
;
A
#
# COMPACT_ATOMS: atom_id res chain seq x y z
N SER A 1 8.26 1.38 -7.92
CA SER A 1 7.82 2.49 -7.07
C SER A 1 8.93 2.95 -6.13
N GLY A 2 9.06 4.27 -5.94
CA GLY A 2 10.03 4.86 -4.99
C GLY A 2 9.58 4.75 -3.53
N VAL A 3 10.48 5.06 -2.60
CA VAL A 3 10.23 4.95 -1.15
C VAL A 3 9.09 5.83 -0.64
N MET A 4 8.90 7.01 -1.24
CA MET A 4 7.79 7.89 -0.86
C MET A 4 6.43 7.26 -1.20
N LYS A 5 6.25 6.75 -2.43
CA LYS A 5 4.99 6.12 -2.86
C LYS A 5 4.74 4.78 -2.17
N ARG A 6 5.79 3.97 -1.98
CA ARG A 6 5.69 2.61 -1.44
C ARG A 6 5.57 2.59 0.09
N TRP A 7 6.27 3.48 0.79
CA TRP A 7 6.45 3.44 2.24
C TRP A 7 6.09 4.73 2.97
N GLY A 8 5.62 5.76 2.27
CA GLY A 8 5.20 7.02 2.88
C GLY A 8 6.34 7.89 3.41
N PHE A 9 7.56 7.79 2.86
CA PHE A 9 8.68 8.65 3.26
C PHE A 9 8.34 10.13 2.99
N GLY A 10 8.66 11.01 3.95
CA GLY A 10 8.31 12.45 3.88
C GLY A 10 9.09 13.28 2.86
N GLY A 11 10.23 12.78 2.38
CA GLY A 11 11.12 13.53 1.48
C GLY A 11 12.00 14.54 2.24
N TYR A 12 12.62 15.45 1.49
CA TYR A 12 13.52 16.49 1.99
C TYR A 12 13.21 17.81 1.28
N PRO A 13 13.49 18.98 1.89
CA PRO A 13 13.27 20.28 1.24
C PRO A 13 13.77 20.37 -0.21
N ASP A 14 13.03 21.11 -1.03
CA ASP A 14 13.35 21.33 -2.44
C ASP A 14 14.19 22.59 -2.69
N SER A 15 14.44 23.39 -1.64
CA SER A 15 15.18 24.66 -1.71
C SER A 15 16.38 24.68 -0.76
N HIS A 16 17.05 25.84 -0.67
CA HIS A 16 18.22 26.07 0.20
C HIS A 16 19.40 25.12 -0.07
N GLY A 17 19.68 24.82 -1.34
CA GLY A 17 20.84 24.00 -1.75
C GLY A 17 20.72 22.51 -1.43
N ALA A 18 19.50 22.02 -1.13
CA ALA A 18 19.26 20.61 -0.91
C ALA A 18 19.51 19.77 -2.18
N HIS A 19 20.05 18.55 -2.01
CA HIS A 19 20.30 17.60 -3.10
C HIS A 19 19.73 16.19 -2.82
N PHE A 20 18.86 16.07 -1.83
CA PHE A 20 18.38 14.79 -1.32
C PHE A 20 16.92 14.48 -1.70
N HIS A 21 16.05 15.49 -1.74
CA HIS A 21 14.63 15.48 -2.17
C HIS A 21 13.86 14.17 -1.92
N ARG A 22 13.92 13.21 -2.86
CA ARG A 22 13.10 11.99 -2.90
C ARG A 22 13.91 10.70 -2.68
N LYS A 23 15.14 10.79 -2.20
CA LYS A 23 16.07 9.65 -2.01
C LYS A 23 15.71 8.84 -0.74
N PRO A 24 16.03 7.53 -0.71
CA PRO A 24 15.97 6.74 0.51
C PRO A 24 17.03 7.22 1.52
N ALA A 25 16.60 7.51 2.75
CA ALA A 25 17.42 7.95 3.87
C ALA A 25 18.41 6.87 4.36
N SER A 26 19.02 7.09 5.52
CA SER A 26 19.92 6.10 6.13
C SER A 26 19.24 4.72 6.28
N HIS A 27 20.01 3.67 6.02
CA HIS A 27 19.53 2.27 6.02
C HIS A 27 19.86 1.53 7.33
N GLY A 28 20.30 2.24 8.36
CA GLY A 28 20.58 1.70 9.68
C GLY A 28 21.85 2.25 10.32
N PRO A 29 22.15 1.81 11.57
CA PRO A 29 23.36 2.18 12.29
C PRO A 29 24.60 1.46 11.73
N GLN A 30 25.80 1.97 12.04
CA GLN A 30 27.08 1.39 11.59
C GLN A 30 27.41 0.05 12.27
N GLY A 31 27.05 -0.13 13.54
CA GLY A 31 27.49 -1.26 14.38
C GLY A 31 27.29 -2.67 13.77
N PRO A 32 26.12 -2.98 13.17
CA PRO A 32 25.87 -4.28 12.53
C PRO A 32 26.73 -4.56 11.29
N GLN A 33 27.43 -3.57 10.74
CA GLN A 33 28.26 -3.64 9.52
C GLN A 33 27.54 -4.24 8.30
N ARG A 34 26.20 -4.21 8.31
CA ARG A 34 25.33 -4.69 7.23
C ARG A 34 23.98 -3.99 7.31
N VAL A 35 23.23 -4.03 6.22
CA VAL A 35 21.82 -3.59 6.22
C VAL A 35 20.97 -4.64 6.93
N ILE A 36 20.13 -4.20 7.86
CA ILE A 36 19.22 -5.08 8.59
C ILE A 36 18.06 -5.50 7.65
N PRO A 37 17.71 -6.80 7.58
CA PRO A 37 16.55 -7.26 6.82
C PRO A 37 15.27 -6.51 7.22
N GLY A 38 14.43 -6.20 6.24
CA GLY A 38 13.23 -5.39 6.45
C GLY A 38 13.44 -3.88 6.30
N ALA A 39 14.66 -3.42 5.99
CA ALA A 39 14.91 -2.04 5.57
C ALA A 39 13.99 -1.66 4.38
N ARG A 40 13.23 -0.57 4.55
CA ARG A 40 12.23 -0.11 3.58
C ARG A 40 12.89 0.56 2.39
N LEU A 41 12.96 -0.18 1.27
CA LEU A 41 13.64 0.21 0.03
C LEU A 41 12.68 0.33 -1.16
N PRO A 42 13.05 1.05 -2.24
CA PRO A 42 12.22 1.13 -3.43
C PRO A 42 12.06 -0.24 -4.09
N GLY A 43 10.99 -0.42 -4.86
CA GLY A 43 10.72 -1.68 -5.56
C GLY A 43 9.30 -1.77 -6.12
N HIS A 44 8.90 -2.96 -6.56
CA HIS A 44 7.53 -3.22 -7.01
C HIS A 44 6.53 -2.97 -5.87
N TYR A 45 5.41 -2.31 -6.18
CA TYR A 45 4.40 -1.94 -5.18
C TYR A 45 3.00 -2.08 -5.79
N GLY A 46 2.09 -2.69 -5.02
CA GLY A 46 0.80 -3.17 -5.51
C GLY A 46 0.90 -4.59 -6.08
N ASN A 47 -0.15 -5.01 -6.78
CA ASN A 47 -0.34 -6.39 -7.26
C ASN A 47 -0.20 -7.44 -6.14
N GLU A 48 -0.82 -7.17 -5.01
CA GLU A 48 -0.85 -8.06 -3.85
C GLU A 48 -2.30 -8.28 -3.41
N THR A 49 -2.57 -9.44 -2.80
CA THR A 49 -3.90 -9.73 -2.25
C THR A 49 -4.07 -8.98 -0.94
N VAL A 50 -5.06 -8.09 -0.89
CA VAL A 50 -5.39 -7.28 0.29
C VAL A 50 -6.79 -7.64 0.77
N THR A 51 -6.94 -7.83 2.08
CA THR A 51 -8.23 -8.05 2.73
C THR A 51 -8.64 -6.80 3.50
N VAL A 52 -9.81 -6.26 3.19
CA VAL A 52 -10.44 -5.18 3.97
C VAL A 52 -11.49 -5.80 4.90
N ARG A 53 -11.40 -5.52 6.19
CA ARG A 53 -12.31 -6.06 7.22
C ARG A 53 -13.34 -5.00 7.64
N GLY A 54 -14.48 -5.46 8.15
CA GLY A 54 -15.52 -4.57 8.69
C GLY A 54 -16.36 -3.84 7.64
N LEU A 55 -16.40 -4.34 6.40
CA LEU A 55 -17.31 -3.83 5.38
C LEU A 55 -18.75 -4.25 5.67
N THR A 56 -19.70 -3.37 5.38
CA THR A 56 -21.14 -3.63 5.57
C THR A 56 -21.79 -3.95 4.23
N ILE A 57 -22.55 -5.04 4.20
CA ILE A 57 -23.45 -5.35 3.08
C ILE A 57 -24.70 -4.48 3.25
N VAL A 58 -24.97 -3.62 2.29
CA VAL A 58 -26.12 -2.70 2.32
C VAL A 58 -27.35 -3.39 1.75
N ASP A 59 -27.18 -4.11 0.64
CA ASP A 59 -28.28 -4.75 -0.06
C ASP A 59 -27.81 -5.98 -0.84
N VAL A 60 -28.74 -6.91 -1.06
CA VAL A 60 -28.57 -8.12 -1.87
C VAL A 60 -29.74 -8.18 -2.82
N ILE A 61 -29.46 -8.17 -4.13
CA ILE A 61 -30.48 -8.22 -5.18
C ILE A 61 -30.27 -9.51 -5.99
N PRO A 62 -30.84 -10.66 -5.55
CA PRO A 62 -30.61 -11.96 -6.17
C PRO A 62 -31.04 -12.03 -7.62
N GLU A 63 -32.14 -11.36 -7.98
CA GLU A 63 -32.69 -11.34 -9.34
C GLU A 63 -31.71 -10.79 -10.38
N GLN A 64 -30.78 -9.92 -9.96
CA GLN A 64 -29.76 -9.32 -10.82
C GLN A 64 -28.36 -9.87 -10.51
N ASN A 65 -28.24 -10.80 -9.57
CA ASN A 65 -26.97 -11.29 -9.02
C ASN A 65 -26.05 -10.15 -8.52
N LEU A 66 -26.63 -9.14 -7.86
CA LEU A 66 -25.89 -7.99 -7.36
C LEU A 66 -25.77 -8.03 -5.83
N LEU A 67 -24.60 -7.60 -5.36
CA LEU A 67 -24.29 -7.39 -3.95
C LEU A 67 -23.78 -5.96 -3.75
N VAL A 68 -24.47 -5.19 -2.92
CA VAL A 68 -24.12 -3.79 -2.66
C VAL A 68 -23.35 -3.69 -1.36
N ILE A 69 -22.10 -3.24 -1.45
CA ILE A 69 -21.19 -3.12 -0.30
C ILE A 69 -20.90 -1.65 -0.03
N LYS A 70 -20.98 -1.25 1.24
CA LYS A 70 -20.58 0.09 1.67
C LYS A 70 -19.07 0.17 1.83
N GLY A 71 -18.41 0.94 0.98
CA GLY A 71 -16.98 1.25 1.06
C GLY A 71 -16.20 0.82 -0.18
N SER A 72 -14.88 0.76 -0.04
CA SER A 72 -13.97 0.44 -1.15
C SER A 72 -13.62 -1.05 -1.15
N VAL A 73 -13.74 -1.68 -2.32
CA VAL A 73 -13.29 -3.07 -2.55
C VAL A 73 -11.91 -3.02 -3.21
N PRO A 74 -10.91 -3.76 -2.71
CA PRO A 74 -9.58 -3.78 -3.29
C PRO A 74 -9.57 -4.50 -4.65
N GLY A 75 -8.86 -3.92 -5.62
CA GLY A 75 -8.69 -4.49 -6.95
C GLY A 75 -9.23 -3.59 -8.06
N PRO A 76 -8.86 -3.86 -9.33
CA PRO A 76 -9.40 -3.15 -10.48
C PRO A 76 -10.84 -3.61 -10.77
N ASN A 77 -11.56 -2.84 -11.60
CA ASN A 77 -12.86 -3.24 -12.14
C ASN A 77 -12.73 -4.57 -12.92
N GLY A 78 -13.69 -5.49 -12.73
CA GLY A 78 -13.67 -6.84 -13.30
C GLY A 78 -12.70 -7.81 -12.62
N GLY A 79 -12.01 -7.40 -11.55
CA GLY A 79 -11.17 -8.28 -10.75
C GLY A 79 -11.99 -9.30 -9.96
N LEU A 80 -11.43 -10.49 -9.74
CA LEU A 80 -12.03 -11.49 -8.87
C LEU A 80 -11.90 -11.04 -7.41
N VAL A 81 -13.02 -11.08 -6.69
CA VAL A 81 -13.09 -10.73 -5.26
C VAL A 81 -13.59 -11.91 -4.45
N ARG A 82 -13.01 -12.11 -3.27
CA ARG A 82 -13.44 -13.14 -2.30
C ARG A 82 -14.12 -12.45 -1.13
N ILE A 83 -15.35 -12.88 -0.82
CA ILE A 83 -16.13 -12.36 0.30
C ILE A 83 -16.35 -13.51 1.27
N GLU A 84 -15.89 -13.32 2.51
CA GLU A 84 -15.97 -14.33 3.56
C GLU A 84 -16.39 -13.70 4.89
N LYS A 85 -17.13 -14.46 5.69
CA LYS A 85 -17.42 -14.11 7.07
C LYS A 85 -16.26 -14.60 7.93
N LEU A 86 -15.46 -13.66 8.44
CA LEU A 86 -14.35 -13.91 9.38
C LEU A 86 -14.85 -13.97 10.82
#